data_AF-R1HYU6-F1
#
_entry.id   AF-R1HYU6-F1
#
_cell.length_a   1.000
_cell.length_b   1.000
_cell.length_c   1.000
_cell.angle_alpha   90.00
_cell.angle_beta   90.00
_cell.angle_gamma   90.00
#
_symmetry.space_group_name_H-M   'P 1'
#
loop_
_entity.id
_entity.type
_entity.pdbx_description
1 polymer ?
#
loop_
_entity_poly.entity_id
_entity_poly.type
_entity_poly.pdbx_seq_one_letter_code
_entity_poly.pdbx_strand_id
1 'polypeptide(L)'
;MPSGPPGRDDLGDAARRLPELYLDREAQDRLEALVREAALAALGRDEGWNGGALLGERVTERGLRSLLEQSLRRLAERARDRNEHGLLVDLANAVRPKTRR
;
A
#
# COMPACT_ATOMS: atom_id res chain seq x y z
N MET A 1 -22.06 2.09 -10.42
CA MET A 1 -20.90 1.37 -9.84
C MET A 1 -19.75 1.53 -10.81
N PRO A 2 -18.54 1.92 -10.38
CA PRO A 2 -17.39 1.91 -11.28
C PRO A 2 -17.15 0.46 -11.75
N SER A 3 -17.03 0.26 -13.04
CA SER A 3 -17.09 -1.03 -13.74
C SER A 3 -15.68 -1.61 -14.03
N GLY A 4 -14.74 -1.46 -13.10
CA GLY A 4 -13.36 -1.92 -13.23
C GLY A 4 -12.53 -1.69 -11.96
N PRO A 5 -11.29 -2.24 -11.90
CA PRO A 5 -10.34 -1.93 -10.82
C PRO A 5 -10.09 -0.40 -10.75
N PRO A 6 -9.77 0.13 -9.55
CA PRO A 6 -9.62 1.58 -9.35
C PRO A 6 -8.51 2.15 -10.22
N GLY A 7 -8.80 3.28 -10.88
CA GLY A 7 -7.83 4.00 -11.69
C GLY A 7 -6.93 4.92 -10.86
N ARG A 8 -5.98 5.58 -11.54
CA ARG A 8 -5.09 6.58 -10.93
C ARG A 8 -5.85 7.63 -10.11
N ASP A 9 -6.93 8.18 -10.67
CA ASP A 9 -7.67 9.27 -10.03
C ASP A 9 -8.42 8.79 -8.78
N ASP A 10 -8.97 7.56 -8.81
CA ASP A 10 -9.59 6.93 -7.64
C ASP A 10 -8.56 6.71 -6.52
N LEU A 11 -7.35 6.27 -6.88
CA LEU A 11 -6.25 6.03 -5.93
C LEU A 11 -5.71 7.36 -5.36
N GLY A 12 -5.63 8.41 -6.18
CA GLY A 12 -5.29 9.75 -5.73
C GLY A 12 -6.34 10.33 -4.78
N ASP A 13 -7.63 10.12 -5.06
CA ASP A 13 -8.71 10.52 -4.16
C ASP A 13 -8.64 9.78 -2.83
N ALA A 14 -8.42 8.46 -2.86
CA ALA A 14 -8.24 7.65 -1.67
C ALA A 14 -7.04 8.13 -0.83
N ALA A 15 -5.91 8.43 -1.46
CA ALA A 15 -4.72 8.93 -0.79
C ALA A 15 -4.94 10.26 -0.06
N ARG A 16 -5.80 11.12 -0.62
CA ARG A 16 -6.15 12.41 -0.03
C ARG A 16 -7.13 12.27 1.14
N ARG A 17 -8.11 11.37 1.03
CA ARG A 17 -9.21 11.24 2.00
C ARG A 17 -8.89 10.34 3.18
N LEU A 18 -8.02 9.34 3.00
CA LEU A 18 -7.69 8.37 4.05
C LEU A 18 -7.23 9.04 5.36
N PRO A 19 -6.33 10.06 5.35
CA PRO A 19 -5.92 10.76 6.56
C PRO A 19 -7.04 11.56 7.26
N GLU A 20 -8.13 11.88 6.56
CA GLU A 20 -9.28 12.61 7.10
C GLU A 20 -10.27 11.69 7.82
N LEU A 21 -10.11 10.36 7.69
CA LEU A 21 -10.98 9.39 8.36
C LEU A 21 -10.57 9.25 9.83
N TYR A 22 -11.55 9.32 10.73
CA TYR A 22 -11.36 8.99 12.14
C TYR A 22 -11.26 7.46 12.32
N LEU A 23 -10.06 6.94 12.10
CA LEU A 23 -9.73 5.54 12.27
C LEU A 23 -8.74 5.39 13.43
N ASP A 24 -8.83 4.27 14.14
CA ASP A 24 -7.73 3.89 15.03
C ASP A 24 -6.47 3.58 14.19
N ARG A 25 -5.31 3.52 14.87
CA ARG A 25 -4.03 3.36 14.20
C ARG A 25 -3.92 2.04 13.42
N GLU A 26 -4.56 0.99 13.92
CA GLU A 26 -4.50 -0.35 13.33
C GLU A 26 -5.33 -0.42 12.05
N ALA A 27 -6.56 0.10 12.10
CA ALA A 27 -7.44 0.26 10.94
C ALA A 27 -6.82 1.17 9.88
N GLN A 28 -6.17 2.27 10.30
CA GLN A 28 -5.44 3.14 9.39
C GLN A 28 -4.31 2.39 8.69
N ASP A 29 -3.41 1.74 9.44
CA ASP A 29 -2.27 1.01 8.85
C ASP A 29 -2.74 -0.11 7.88
N ARG A 30 -3.86 -0.79 8.18
CA ARG A 30 -4.46 -1.78 7.28
C ARG A 30 -5.02 -1.15 6.00
N LEU A 31 -5.76 -0.05 6.12
CA LEU A 31 -6.34 0.61 4.96
C LEU A 31 -5.26 1.21 4.06
N GLU A 32 -4.18 1.77 4.64
CA GLU A 32 -3.03 2.22 3.87
C GLU A 32 -2.37 1.09 3.09
N ALA A 33 -2.21 -0.09 3.70
CA ALA A 33 -1.64 -1.27 3.03
C ALA A 33 -2.52 -1.71 1.85
N LEU A 34 -3.85 -1.75 2.03
CA LEU A 34 -4.80 -2.11 0.97
C LEU A 34 -4.76 -1.12 -0.20
N VAL A 35 -4.69 0.19 0.07
CA VAL A 35 -4.61 1.20 -1.00
C VAL A 35 -3.27 1.10 -1.75
N ARG A 36 -2.17 0.82 -1.04
CA ARG A 36 -0.85 0.60 -1.67
C ARG A 36 -0.83 -0.66 -2.54
N GLU A 37 -1.47 -1.75 -2.09
CA GLU A 37 -1.62 -2.98 -2.86
C GLU A 37 -2.47 -2.76 -4.12
N ALA A 38 -3.62 -2.09 -3.98
CA ALA A 38 -4.47 -1.74 -5.12
C ALA A 38 -3.74 -0.85 -6.13
N ALA A 39 -2.97 0.13 -5.65
CA ALA A 39 -2.14 0.97 -6.52
C ALA A 39 -1.05 0.16 -7.25
N LEU A 40 -0.42 -0.80 -6.58
CA LEU A 40 0.58 -1.66 -7.20
C LEU A 40 -0.04 -2.56 -8.28
N ALA A 41 -1.24 -3.09 -8.03
CA ALA A 41 -1.98 -3.89 -9.01
C ALA A 41 -2.46 -3.07 -10.22
N ALA A 42 -2.79 -1.79 -10.01
CA ALA A 42 -3.27 -0.88 -11.05
C ALA A 42 -2.15 -0.22 -11.88
N LEU A 43 -0.89 -0.29 -11.44
CA LEU A 43 0.20 0.54 -11.97
C LEU A 43 0.46 0.38 -13.49
N GLY A 44 0.15 -0.78 -14.09
CA GLY A 44 0.15 -0.96 -15.55
C GLY A 44 1.38 -0.35 -16.25
N ARG A 45 1.16 0.62 -17.14
CA ARG A 45 2.21 1.47 -17.75
C ARG A 45 2.21 2.91 -17.25
N ASP A 46 1.29 3.27 -16.36
CA ASP A 46 1.07 4.65 -15.90
C ASP A 46 1.82 4.91 -14.59
N GLU A 47 3.12 5.17 -14.73
CA GLU A 47 3.99 5.61 -13.64
C GLU A 47 4.17 7.13 -13.61
N GLY A 48 4.73 7.63 -12.52
CA GLY A 48 5.28 8.99 -12.46
C GLY A 48 4.29 10.07 -12.04
N TRP A 49 3.05 9.71 -11.71
CA TRP A 49 2.07 10.62 -11.13
C TRP A 49 2.34 10.89 -9.65
N ASN A 50 1.83 12.01 -9.15
CA ASN A 50 1.94 12.36 -7.73
C ASN A 50 0.81 11.72 -6.92
N GLY A 51 1.16 10.73 -6.07
CA GLY A 51 0.25 10.03 -5.18
C GLY A 51 0.32 10.48 -3.72
N GLY A 52 0.97 11.62 -3.47
CA GLY A 52 1.10 12.27 -2.18
C GLY A 52 1.80 11.42 -1.12
N ALA A 53 1.52 11.73 0.15
CA ALA A 53 2.16 11.06 1.28
C ALA A 53 1.87 9.55 1.36
N LEU A 54 0.72 9.09 0.87
CA LEU A 54 0.31 7.68 0.99
C LEU A 54 1.03 6.77 -0.02
N LEU A 55 1.08 7.20 -1.28
CA LEU A 55 1.58 6.42 -2.42
C LEU A 55 2.95 6.89 -2.93
N GLY A 56 3.43 8.03 -2.41
CA GLY A 56 4.68 8.69 -2.79
C GLY A 56 4.44 9.87 -3.75
N GLU A 57 5.27 10.91 -3.59
CA GLU A 57 5.27 12.11 -4.46
C GLU A 57 5.50 11.79 -5.95
N ARG A 58 6.11 10.65 -6.23
CA ARG A 58 6.20 10.06 -7.56
C ARG A 58 5.95 8.56 -7.47
N VAL A 59 4.80 8.13 -7.95
CA VAL A 59 4.38 6.72 -7.93
C VAL A 59 5.21 5.92 -8.94
N THR A 60 5.83 4.86 -8.46
CA THR A 60 6.66 3.91 -9.24
C THR A 60 6.46 2.51 -8.67
N GLU A 61 6.69 1.46 -9.46
CA GLU A 61 6.53 0.08 -8.99
C GLU A 61 7.42 -0.18 -7.76
N ARG A 62 8.68 0.25 -7.86
CA ARG A 62 9.66 0.12 -6.79
C ARG A 62 9.22 0.86 -5.53
N GLY A 63 8.75 2.10 -5.67
CA GLY A 63 8.29 2.92 -4.55
C GLY A 63 7.09 2.32 -3.84
N LEU A 64 6.08 1.88 -4.61
CA LEU A 64 4.88 1.23 -4.07
C LEU A 64 5.22 -0.08 -3.35
N ARG A 65 6.07 -0.92 -3.94
CA ARG A 65 6.58 -2.14 -3.29
C ARG A 65 7.29 -1.84 -1.97
N SER A 66 8.13 -0.82 -1.92
CA SER A 66 8.81 -0.39 -0.69
C SER A 66 7.83 0.10 0.37
N LEU A 67 6.82 0.90 0.00
CA LEU A 67 5.81 1.41 0.93
C LEU A 67 4.90 0.28 1.45
N LEU A 68 4.50 -0.64 0.58
CA LEU A 68 3.69 -1.80 0.94
C LEU A 68 4.46 -2.74 1.88
N GLU A 69 5.73 -3.04 1.58
CA GLU A 69 6.60 -3.82 2.48
C GLU A 69 6.64 -3.21 3.88
N GLN A 70 6.89 -1.90 3.98
CA GLN A 70 6.94 -1.20 5.27
C GLN A 70 5.61 -1.28 6.01
N SER A 71 4.48 -1.20 5.29
CA SER A 71 3.14 -1.29 5.89
C SER A 71 2.89 -2.68 6.47
N LEU A 72 3.24 -3.72 5.71
CA LEU A 72 3.08 -5.11 6.13
C LEU A 72 3.96 -5.43 7.34
N ARG A 73 5.19 -4.91 7.40
CA ARG A 73 6.06 -5.04 8.58
C ARG A 73 5.47 -4.35 9.82
N ARG A 74 4.94 -3.13 9.69
CA ARG A 74 4.25 -2.42 10.79
C ARG A 74 2.99 -3.15 11.29
N LEU A 75 2.28 -3.83 10.39
CA LEU A 75 1.15 -4.68 10.76
C LEU A 75 1.62 -5.94 11.48
N ALA A 76 2.70 -6.57 11.01
CA ALA A 76 3.27 -7.75 11.65
C ALA A 76 3.70 -7.47 13.09
N GLU A 77 4.31 -6.31 13.35
CA GLU A 77 4.70 -5.87 14.70
C GLU A 77 3.53 -5.76 15.67
N ARG A 78 2.30 -5.60 15.16
CA ARG A 78 1.06 -5.46 15.95
C ARG A 78 0.12 -6.65 15.84
N ALA A 79 0.58 -7.75 15.21
CA ALA A 79 -0.23 -8.94 15.03
C ALA A 79 -0.69 -9.53 16.37
N ARG A 80 -1.91 -10.08 16.40
CA ARG A 80 -2.51 -10.60 17.64
C ARG A 80 -1.91 -11.93 18.06
N ASP A 81 -1.38 -12.68 17.11
CA ASP A 81 -0.75 -13.97 17.33
C ASP A 81 0.43 -14.22 16.38
N ARG A 82 1.16 -15.31 16.64
CA ARG A 82 2.35 -15.70 15.86
C ARG A 82 2.02 -16.09 14.42
N ASN A 83 0.80 -16.57 14.16
CA ASN A 83 0.39 -16.98 12.82
C ASN A 83 0.12 -15.75 11.95
N GLU A 84 -0.66 -14.80 12.45
CA GLU A 84 -0.89 -13.50 11.81
C GLU A 84 0.44 -12.77 11.56
N HIS A 85 1.35 -12.78 12.54
CA HIS A 85 2.69 -12.21 12.39
C HIS A 85 3.46 -12.87 11.22
N GLY A 86 3.51 -14.21 11.19
CA GLY A 86 4.22 -14.97 10.16
C GLY A 86 3.69 -14.67 8.75
N LEU A 87 2.37 -14.68 8.58
CA LEU A 87 1.72 -14.37 7.29
C LEU A 87 2.06 -12.96 6.80
N LEU A 88 2.04 -11.96 7.70
CA LEU A 88 2.36 -10.58 7.33
C LEU A 88 3.85 -10.41 6.97
N VAL A 89 4.75 -11.13 7.65
CA VAL A 89 6.19 -11.14 7.31
C VAL A 89 6.41 -11.79 5.94
N ASP A 90 5.73 -12.90 5.64
CA ASP A 90 5.83 -13.58 4.35
C ASP A 90 5.32 -12.68 3.21
N LEU A 91 4.18 -12.01 3.40
CA LEU A 91 3.67 -11.02 2.47
C LEU A 91 4.66 -9.87 2.26
N ALA A 92 5.24 -9.33 3.34
CA ALA A 92 6.24 -8.27 3.26
C ALA A 92 7.47 -8.70 2.43
N ASN A 93 7.93 -9.93 2.64
CA ASN A 93 9.04 -10.50 1.88
C ASN A 93 8.69 -10.72 0.40
N ALA A 94 7.45 -11.12 0.09
CA ALA A 94 7.00 -11.36 -1.28
C ALA A 94 6.93 -10.07 -2.12
N VAL A 95 6.53 -8.95 -1.50
CA VAL A 95 6.42 -7.66 -2.21
C VAL A 95 7.73 -6.89 -2.27
N ARG A 96 8.74 -7.27 -1.47
CA ARG A 96 10.05 -6.60 -1.38
C ARG A 96 10.62 -6.27 -2.76
N PRO A 97 11.01 -5.00 -3.02
CA PRO A 97 11.54 -4.63 -4.32
C PRO A 97 12.82 -5.42 -4.63
N LYS A 98 12.86 -6.06 -5.80
CA LYS A 98 14.07 -6.74 -6.25
C LYS A 98 15.17 -5.70 -6.46
N THR A 99 16.30 -5.87 -5.79
CA THR A 99 17.54 -5.17 -6.15
C THR A 99 18.06 -5.81 -7.42
N ARG A 100 18.10 -5.07 -8.54
CA ARG A 100 18.99 -5.46 -9.63
C ARG A 100 20.41 -5.40 -9.08
N ARG A 101 21.10 -6.54 -9.05
CA ARG A 101 22.54 -6.60 -8.82
C ARG A 101 23.27 -6.24 -10.11
#